data_AF-A0A239GIH8-F1
#
_entry.id   AF-A0A239GIH8-F1
#
_cell.length_a   1.000
_cell.length_b   1.000
_cell.length_c   1.000
_cell.angle_alpha   90.00
_cell.angle_beta   90.00
_cell.angle_gamma   90.00
#
_symmetry.space_group_name_H-M   'P 1'
#
loop_
_entity.id
_entity.type
_entity.pdbx_description
1 polymer ?
#
loop_
_entity_poly.entity_id
_entity_poly.type
_entity_poly.pdbx_seq_one_letter_code
_entity_poly.pdbx_strand_id
1 'polypeptide(L)'
;MNTVSNTTGLIETEVVNIISSVTHLSANQLVQVRDLAKLGLDVLDVLDVILEVEQAYDITIPDEVPVYTVDDLVDYVHRQLGNVAGTAA
;
A
#
# COMPACT_ATOMS: atom_id res chain seq x y z
N MET A 1 26.35 1.13 -3.74
CA MET A 1 25.46 1.60 -2.64
C MET A 1 24.23 2.15 -3.32
N ASN A 2 23.05 1.51 -3.20
CA ASN A 2 21.71 2.01 -3.59
C ASN A 2 20.66 0.90 -3.33
N THR A 3 20.62 0.28 -2.15
CA THR A 3 19.61 -0.76 -1.85
C THR A 3 18.33 -0.20 -1.27
N VAL A 4 18.31 1.04 -0.79
CA VAL A 4 17.14 1.64 -0.12
C VAL A 4 16.16 2.26 -1.12
N SER A 5 16.67 2.96 -2.15
CA SER A 5 15.83 3.63 -3.16
C SER A 5 15.13 2.66 -4.12
N ASN A 6 15.67 1.45 -4.30
CA ASN A 6 15.07 0.46 -5.20
C ASN A 6 13.89 -0.28 -4.53
N THR A 7 13.96 -0.49 -3.21
CA THR A 7 12.93 -1.20 -2.46
C THR A 7 11.64 -0.40 -2.37
N THR A 8 11.73 0.94 -2.19
CA THR A 8 10.53 1.80 -2.14
C THR A 8 9.76 1.78 -3.46
N GLY A 9 10.45 1.84 -4.61
CA GLY A 9 9.80 1.77 -5.92
C GLY A 9 9.19 0.39 -6.24
N LEU A 10 9.78 -0.69 -5.70
CA LEU A 10 9.21 -2.03 -5.82
C LEU A 10 7.94 -2.17 -4.97
N ILE A 11 7.96 -1.70 -3.72
CA ILE A 11 6.77 -1.68 -2.85
C ILE A 11 5.65 -0.85 -3.47
N GLU A 12 5.96 0.35 -4.00
CA GLU A 12 4.97 1.19 -4.68
C GLU A 12 4.34 0.44 -5.87
N THR A 13 5.16 -0.17 -6.72
CA THR A 13 4.68 -0.94 -7.88
C THR A 13 3.79 -2.10 -7.45
N GLU A 14 4.17 -2.81 -6.40
CA GLU A 14 3.45 -3.97 -5.91
C GLU A 14 2.14 -3.59 -5.21
N VAL A 15 2.14 -2.55 -4.38
CA VAL A 15 0.94 -1.98 -3.78
C VAL A 15 -0.03 -1.49 -4.88
N VAL A 16 0.46 -0.77 -5.89
CA VAL A 16 -0.36 -0.33 -7.02
C VAL A 16 -0.96 -1.52 -7.78
N ASN A 17 -0.21 -2.62 -7.95
CA ASN A 17 -0.72 -3.83 -8.59
C ASN A 17 -1.80 -4.51 -7.75
N ILE A 18 -1.64 -4.59 -6.42
CA ILE A 18 -2.66 -5.14 -5.52
C ILE A 18 -3.93 -4.31 -5.61
N ILE A 19 -3.82 -2.98 -5.47
CA ILE A 19 -4.97 -2.08 -5.58
C ILE A 19 -5.63 -2.23 -6.95
N SER A 20 -4.85 -2.30 -8.02
CA SER A 20 -5.35 -2.49 -9.38
C SER A 20 -6.11 -3.81 -9.54
N SER A 21 -5.64 -4.88 -8.91
CA SER A 21 -6.28 -6.21 -8.96
C SER A 21 -7.60 -6.24 -8.18
N VAL A 22 -7.64 -5.63 -7.00
CA VAL A 22 -8.83 -5.59 -6.15
C VAL A 22 -9.89 -4.67 -6.75
N THR A 23 -9.49 -3.43 -7.03
CA THR A 23 -10.41 -2.34 -7.43
C THR A 23 -10.72 -2.32 -8.92
N HIS A 24 -10.03 -3.16 -9.71
CA HIS A 24 -10.09 -3.16 -11.18
C HIS A 24 -9.70 -1.81 -11.83
N LEU A 25 -9.12 -0.89 -11.06
CA LEU A 25 -8.60 0.37 -11.56
C LEU A 25 -7.26 0.15 -12.25
N SER A 26 -7.00 0.87 -13.33
CA SER A 26 -5.70 0.80 -14.00
C SER A 26 -4.61 1.43 -13.14
N ALA A 27 -3.44 0.80 -13.04
CA ALA A 27 -2.24 1.34 -12.38
C ALA A 27 -1.93 2.80 -12.77
N ASN A 28 -2.19 3.19 -14.01
CA ASN A 28 -1.97 4.56 -14.48
C ASN A 28 -2.90 5.58 -13.77
N GLN A 29 -4.16 5.24 -13.51
CA GLN A 29 -5.08 6.09 -12.76
C GLN A 29 -4.67 6.19 -11.29
N LEU A 30 -4.24 5.06 -10.71
CA LEU A 30 -3.74 5.01 -9.33
C LEU A 30 -2.52 5.91 -9.14
N VAL A 31 -1.57 5.90 -10.07
CA VAL A 31 -0.36 6.73 -10.03
C VAL A 31 -0.66 8.21 -10.29
N GLN A 32 -1.66 8.53 -11.12
CA GLN A 32 -2.03 9.92 -11.46
C GLN A 32 -2.87 10.61 -10.38
N VAL A 33 -3.88 9.92 -9.85
CA VAL A 33 -4.82 10.50 -8.88
C VAL A 33 -4.29 10.34 -7.47
N ARG A 34 -3.72 9.16 -7.15
CA ARG A 34 -3.18 8.72 -5.84
C ARG A 34 -4.18 8.69 -4.69
N ASP A 35 -5.22 9.50 -4.75
CA ASP A 35 -6.29 9.62 -3.76
C ASP A 35 -7.39 8.59 -4.04
N LEU A 36 -7.60 7.68 -3.09
CA LEU A 36 -8.51 6.54 -3.21
C LEU A 36 -9.97 7.02 -3.29
N ALA A 37 -10.33 8.04 -2.50
CA ALA A 37 -11.67 8.61 -2.51
C ALA A 37 -11.99 9.30 -3.85
N LYS A 38 -11.01 10.00 -4.45
CA LYS A 38 -11.19 10.61 -5.78
C LYS A 38 -11.29 9.61 -6.91
N LEU A 39 -10.76 8.40 -6.72
CA LEU A 39 -10.92 7.29 -7.65
C LEU A 39 -12.29 6.62 -7.55
N GLY A 40 -13.12 7.04 -6.59
CA GLY A 40 -14.44 6.48 -6.35
C GLY A 40 -14.39 5.16 -5.60
N LEU A 41 -13.31 4.91 -4.84
CA LEU A 41 -13.23 3.75 -3.96
C LEU A 41 -14.03 4.01 -2.70
N ASP A 42 -14.94 3.09 -2.43
CA ASP A 42 -15.73 3.09 -1.20
C ASP A 42 -14.92 2.47 -0.06
N VAL A 43 -15.40 2.65 1.18
CA VAL A 43 -14.75 2.09 2.38
C VAL A 43 -14.58 0.56 2.30
N LEU A 44 -15.50 -0.13 1.62
CA LEU A 44 -15.39 -1.58 1.41
C LEU A 44 -14.24 -1.94 0.46
N ASP A 45 -14.04 -1.17 -0.62
CA ASP A 45 -12.92 -1.40 -1.54
C ASP A 45 -11.58 -1.16 -0.85
N VAL A 46 -11.52 -0.14 0.01
CA VAL A 46 -10.33 0.15 0.83
C VAL A 46 -10.06 -0.99 1.81
N LEU A 47 -11.09 -1.57 2.42
CA LEU A 47 -10.95 -2.71 3.33
C LEU A 47 -10.40 -3.95 2.60
N ASP A 48 -10.91 -4.25 1.40
CA ASP A 48 -10.41 -5.37 0.60
C ASP A 48 -8.94 -5.18 0.19
N VAL A 49 -8.57 -3.95 -0.19
CA VAL A 49 -7.17 -3.57 -0.47
C VAL A 49 -6.29 -3.79 0.76
N ILE A 50 -6.74 -3.37 1.94
CA ILE A 50 -5.99 -3.53 3.19
C ILE A 50 -5.76 -5.01 3.47
N LEU A 51 -6.79 -5.85 3.40
CA LEU A 51 -6.66 -7.30 3.63
C LEU A 51 -5.66 -7.96 2.67
N GLU A 52 -5.70 -7.62 1.39
CA GLU A 52 -4.76 -8.17 0.40
C GLU A 52 -3.32 -7.70 0.67
N VAL A 53 -3.13 -6.45 1.07
CA VAL A 53 -1.81 -5.93 1.45
C VAL A 53 -1.30 -6.59 2.73
N GLU A 54 -2.15 -6.77 3.74
CA GLU A 54 -1.80 -7.52 4.96
C GLU A 54 -1.36 -8.94 4.64
N GLN A 55 -2.11 -9.64 3.78
CA GLN A 55 -1.78 -11.00 3.36
C GLN A 55 -0.50 -11.07 2.52
N ALA A 56 -0.26 -10.10 1.65
CA ALA A 56 0.92 -10.06 0.79
C ALA A 56 2.22 -9.81 1.58
N TYR A 57 2.16 -8.98 2.63
CA TYR A 57 3.34 -8.55 3.39
C TYR A 57 3.45 -9.16 4.80
N ASP A 58 2.48 -9.98 5.21
CA ASP A 58 2.37 -10.56 6.56
C ASP A 58 2.42 -9.47 7.66
N ILE A 59 1.71 -8.36 7.42
CA ILE A 59 1.59 -7.23 8.34
C ILE A 59 0.18 -7.11 8.88
N THR A 60 0.00 -6.29 9.92
CA THR A 60 -1.32 -5.94 10.45
C THR A 60 -1.48 -4.42 10.43
N ILE A 61 -2.48 -3.94 9.71
CA ILE A 61 -2.86 -2.55 9.60
C ILE A 61 -4.07 -2.33 10.52
N PRO A 62 -3.95 -1.57 11.61
CA PRO A 62 -5.08 -1.30 12.49
C PRO A 62 -6.12 -0.42 11.80
N ASP A 63 -7.41 -0.67 12.07
CA ASP A 63 -8.57 0.09 11.55
C ASP A 63 -8.52 1.59 11.85
N GLU A 64 -7.72 1.99 12.84
CA GLU A 64 -7.52 3.37 13.26
C GLU A 64 -6.62 4.15 12.28
N VAL A 65 -5.92 3.47 11.37
CA VAL A 65 -5.03 4.09 10.39
C VAL A 65 -5.86 4.59 9.20
N PRO A 66 -5.97 5.90 9.01
CA PRO A 66 -6.67 6.42 7.87
C PRO A 66 -5.85 6.21 6.59
N VAL A 67 -6.28 5.27 5.75
CA VAL A 67 -5.72 5.07 4.41
C VAL A 67 -6.56 5.88 3.42
N TYR A 68 -6.11 7.09 3.08
CA TYR A 68 -6.80 7.95 2.10
C TYR A 68 -6.15 7.92 0.73
N THR A 69 -4.85 7.65 0.67
CA THR A 69 -4.08 7.65 -0.57
C THR A 69 -3.24 6.37 -0.72
N VAL A 70 -2.86 6.08 -1.96
CA VAL A 70 -1.89 5.02 -2.27
C VAL A 70 -0.56 5.27 -1.54
N ASP A 71 -0.14 6.54 -1.45
CA ASP A 71 1.09 6.93 -0.77
C ASP A 71 1.03 6.63 0.73
N ASP A 72 -0.11 6.87 1.39
CA ASP A 72 -0.28 6.54 2.81
C ASP A 72 -0.08 5.04 3.05
N LEU A 73 -0.62 4.20 2.15
CA LEU A 73 -0.49 2.75 2.24
C LEU A 73 0.95 2.30 1.99
N VAL A 74 1.60 2.83 0.94
CA VAL A 74 3.01 2.53 0.62
C VAL A 74 3.93 2.95 1.76
N ASP A 75 3.74 4.15 2.31
CA ASP A 75 4.52 4.64 3.45
C ASP A 75 4.30 3.79 4.69
N TYR A 76 3.07 3.33 4.93
CA TYR A 76 2.76 2.45 6.06
C TYR A 76 3.46 1.10 5.93
N VAL A 77 3.32 0.44 4.77
CA VAL A 77 4.01 -0.82 4.47
C VAL A 77 5.52 -0.64 4.59
N HIS A 78 6.06 0.46 4.06
CA HIS A 78 7.49 0.73 4.12
C HIS A 78 7.99 0.92 5.56
N ARG A 79 7.24 1.65 6.39
CA ARG A 79 7.54 1.79 7.82
C ARG A 79 7.48 0.46 8.53
N GLN A 80 6.46 -0.36 8.26
CA GLN A 80 6.29 -1.64 8.92
C GLN A 80 7.43 -2.59 8.55
N LEU A 81 7.72 -2.76 7.25
CA LEU A 81 8.86 -3.55 6.74
C LEU A 81 10.21 -3.05 7.26
N GLY A 82 10.40 -1.73 7.33
CA GLY A 82 11.59 -1.12 7.92
C GLY A 82 11.72 -1.40 9.43
N ASN A 83 10.59 -1.51 10.14
CA ASN A 83 10.57 -1.81 11.58
C ASN A 83 10.82 -3.30 11.86
N VAL A 84 10.37 -4.22 10.98
CA VAL A 84 10.66 -5.67 11.14
C VAL A 84 12.16 -5.98 11.01
N ALA A 85 12.91 -5.16 10.25
CA ALA A 85 14.37 -5.27 10.20
C ALA A 85 15.07 -4.82 11.50
N GLY A 86 14.36 -4.08 12.37
CA GLY A 86 14.87 -3.56 13.64
C GLY A 86 14.48 -4.37 14.88
N THR A 87 13.54 -5.32 14.78
CA THR A 87 13.04 -6.11 15.92
C THR A 87 13.73 -7.46 16.12
N ALA A 88 14.75 -7.78 15.32
CA ALA A 88 15.65 -8.90 15.58
C ALA A 88 16.87 -8.44 16.40
N ALA A 89 16.69 -8.17 17.69
CA ALA A 89 17.78 -7.94 18.65
C ALA A 89 17.44 -8.50 20.04
#